data_AF-A0AAD9YGJ5-F1
#
_entry.id   AF-A0AAD9YGJ5-F1
#
_cell.length_a   1.000
_cell.length_b   1.000
_cell.length_c   1.000
_cell.angle_alpha   90.00
_cell.angle_beta   90.00
_cell.angle_gamma   90.00
#
_symmetry.space_group_name_H-M   'P 1'
#
loop_
_entity.id
_entity.type
_entity.pdbx_description
1 polymer ?
#
loop_
_entity_poly.entity_id
_entity_poly.type
_entity_poly.pdbx_seq_one_letter_code
_entity_poly.pdbx_strand_id
1 'polypeptide(L)'
;MEPLTNPADEAIMRRLLETVSKLRGMTQERDQSYDEFITAYDALEARLPVRLPELYRVCDVLTRLVPELQWQIVAAGIPATREDLDAAARRAWNVVEEMGFLKG
;
A
#
# COMPACT_ATOMS: atom_id res chain seq x y z
N MET A 1 -41.61 9.00 -2.58
CA MET A 1 -40.22 9.35 -2.94
C MET A 1 -39.56 8.04 -3.28
N GLU A 2 -39.42 7.71 -4.57
CA GLU A 2 -38.64 6.52 -4.96
C GLU A 2 -37.14 6.82 -4.76
N PRO A 3 -36.34 5.85 -4.32
CA PRO A 3 -34.91 6.06 -4.16
C PRO A 3 -34.28 6.38 -5.52
N LEU A 4 -33.46 7.42 -5.56
CA LEU A 4 -32.82 7.97 -6.77
C LEU A 4 -31.72 7.06 -7.37
N THR A 5 -31.49 5.88 -6.80
CA THR A 5 -30.40 4.96 -7.16
C THR A 5 -30.88 3.52 -7.17
N ASN A 6 -30.54 2.80 -8.24
CA ASN A 6 -30.78 1.36 -8.38
C ASN A 6 -30.08 0.61 -7.22
N PRO A 7 -30.72 -0.36 -6.54
CA PRO A 7 -30.09 -1.16 -5.48
C PRO A 7 -28.75 -1.81 -5.88
N ALA A 8 -28.57 -2.15 -7.17
CA ALA A 8 -27.31 -2.65 -7.70
C ALA A 8 -26.18 -1.59 -7.62
N ASP A 9 -26.50 -0.34 -7.94
CA ASP A 9 -25.54 0.78 -7.89
C ASP A 9 -25.17 1.10 -6.43
N GLU A 10 -26.12 1.03 -5.50
CA GLU A 10 -25.84 1.23 -4.07
C GLU A 10 -24.88 0.14 -3.54
N ALA A 11 -25.10 -1.11 -3.92
CA ALA A 11 -24.23 -2.22 -3.51
C ALA A 11 -22.80 -2.06 -4.07
N ILE A 12 -22.66 -1.60 -5.31
CA ILE A 12 -21.36 -1.30 -5.93
C ILE A 12 -20.67 -0.14 -5.19
N MET A 13 -21.38 0.97 -4.96
CA MET A 13 -20.83 2.13 -4.26
C MET A 13 -20.39 1.79 -2.83
N ARG A 14 -21.16 0.98 -2.11
CA ARG A 14 -20.79 0.50 -0.77
C ARG A 14 -19.49 -0.30 -0.80
N ARG A 15 -19.34 -1.25 -1.73
CA ARG A 15 -18.12 -2.05 -1.88
C ARG A 15 -16.91 -1.21 -2.26
N LEU A 16 -17.09 -0.22 -3.13
CA LEU A 16 -16.02 0.73 -3.49
C LEU A 16 -15.59 1.55 -2.28
N LEU A 17 -16.54 2.11 -1.53
CA LEU A 17 -16.25 2.86 -0.31
C LEU A 17 -15.54 2.02 0.75
N GLU A 18 -15.99 0.77 0.96
CA GLU A 18 -15.32 -0.19 1.85
C GLU A 18 -13.87 -0.48 1.40
N THR A 19 -13.65 -0.67 0.10
CA THR A 19 -12.32 -0.95 -0.46
C THR A 19 -11.39 0.26 -0.28
N VAL A 20 -11.86 1.47 -0.64
CA VAL A 20 -11.09 2.71 -0.45
C VAL A 20 -10.79 2.95 1.02
N SER A 21 -11.74 2.68 1.91
CA SER A 21 -11.54 2.85 3.36
C SER A 21 -10.51 1.87 3.91
N LYS A 22 -10.55 0.60 3.47
CA LYS A 22 -9.55 -0.42 3.83
C LYS A 22 -8.18 -0.04 3.31
N LEU A 23 -8.07 0.33 2.03
CA LEU A 23 -6.82 0.82 1.45
C LEU A 23 -6.30 2.00 2.25
N ARG A 24 -7.11 3.04 2.50
CA ARG A 24 -6.68 4.22 3.26
C ARG A 24 -6.17 3.89 4.66
N GLY A 25 -6.78 2.94 5.36
CA GLY A 25 -6.36 2.52 6.71
C GLY A 25 -5.20 1.53 6.74
N MET A 26 -4.76 1.02 5.59
CA MET A 26 -3.74 -0.02 5.52
C MET A 26 -2.34 0.53 5.75
N THR A 27 -1.65 0.02 6.75
CA THR A 27 -0.23 0.26 7.03
C THR A 27 0.45 -1.06 7.26
N GLN A 28 1.73 -1.16 6.95
CA GLN A 28 2.52 -2.34 7.24
C GLN A 28 2.66 -2.51 8.76
N GLU A 29 2.39 -3.72 9.24
CA GLU A 29 2.63 -4.08 10.65
C GLU A 29 4.12 -4.37 10.89
N ARG A 30 4.61 -4.18 12.13
CA ARG A 30 6.04 -4.33 12.45
C ARG A 30 6.58 -5.74 12.26
N ASP A 31 5.73 -6.74 12.37
CA ASP A 31 6.03 -8.16 12.18
C ASP A 31 5.62 -8.68 10.80
N GLN A 32 5.09 -7.81 9.94
CA GLN A 32 4.68 -8.15 8.58
C GLN A 32 5.83 -7.85 7.60
N SER A 33 6.21 -8.84 6.81
CA SER A 33 7.20 -8.65 5.75
C SER A 33 6.70 -7.68 4.67
N TYR A 34 7.64 -7.05 3.96
CA TYR A 34 7.29 -6.17 2.84
C TYR A 34 6.45 -6.90 1.78
N ASP A 35 6.83 -8.12 1.41
CA ASP A 35 6.17 -8.89 0.37
C ASP A 35 4.74 -9.31 0.77
N GLU A 36 4.51 -9.64 2.05
CA GLU A 36 3.16 -9.90 2.58
C GLU A 36 2.28 -8.65 2.53
N PHE A 37 2.82 -7.51 2.99
CA PHE A 37 2.12 -6.23 2.98
C PHE A 37 1.71 -5.83 1.56
N ILE A 38 2.65 -5.84 0.61
CA ILE A 38 2.33 -5.41 -0.75
C ILE A 38 1.35 -6.35 -1.44
N THR A 39 1.48 -7.66 -1.24
CA THR A 39 0.54 -8.63 -1.82
C THR A 39 -0.90 -8.32 -1.40
N ALA A 40 -1.10 -7.99 -0.12
CA ALA A 40 -2.41 -7.62 0.39
C ALA A 40 -2.88 -6.24 -0.12
N TYR A 41 -1.97 -5.27 -0.26
CA TYR A 41 -2.27 -3.95 -0.81
C TYR A 41 -2.71 -4.04 -2.28
N ASP A 42 -1.94 -4.73 -3.12
CA ASP A 42 -2.23 -4.91 -4.54
C ASP A 42 -3.55 -5.65 -4.76
N ALA A 43 -3.86 -6.64 -3.91
CA ALA A 43 -5.13 -7.37 -3.96
C ALA A 43 -6.35 -6.49 -3.63
N LEU A 44 -6.18 -5.46 -2.79
CA LEU A 44 -7.22 -4.48 -2.52
C LEU A 44 -7.30 -3.42 -3.62
N GLU A 45 -6.17 -2.92 -4.10
CA GLU A 45 -6.11 -1.92 -5.15
C GLU A 45 -6.71 -2.45 -6.47
N ALA A 46 -6.48 -3.73 -6.79
CA ALA A 46 -7.07 -4.37 -7.96
C ALA A 46 -8.61 -4.41 -7.98
N ARG A 47 -9.27 -4.13 -6.84
CA ARG A 47 -10.73 -4.02 -6.75
C ARG A 47 -11.26 -2.64 -7.12
N LEU A 48 -10.38 -1.64 -7.21
CA LEU A 48 -10.75 -0.31 -7.65
C LEU A 48 -10.92 -0.27 -9.18
N PRO A 49 -11.89 0.50 -9.70
CA PRO A 49 -12.17 0.57 -11.13
C PRO A 49 -11.08 1.31 -11.91
N VAL A 50 -10.27 2.13 -11.23
CA VAL A 50 -9.21 2.94 -11.83
C VAL A 50 -8.01 2.92 -10.90
N ARG A 51 -6.82 2.73 -11.47
CA ARG A 51 -5.55 2.86 -10.76
C ARG A 51 -5.08 4.31 -10.81
N LEU A 52 -4.52 4.78 -9.71
CA LEU A 52 -3.87 6.09 -9.65
C LEU A 52 -2.61 6.12 -10.53
N PRO A 53 -2.12 7.30 -10.92
CA PRO A 53 -0.86 7.40 -11.63
C PRO A 53 0.29 6.79 -10.81
N GLU A 54 1.27 6.21 -11.49
CA GLU A 54 2.30 5.38 -10.85
C GLU A 54 3.05 6.08 -9.72
N LEU A 55 3.49 7.33 -9.93
CA LEU A 55 4.20 8.09 -8.90
C LEU A 55 3.35 8.30 -7.63
N TYR A 56 2.03 8.48 -7.77
CA TYR A 56 1.14 8.57 -6.61
C TYR A 56 1.07 7.24 -5.86
N ARG A 57 1.01 6.11 -6.59
CA ARG A 57 1.01 4.78 -6.00
C ARG A 57 2.32 4.49 -5.26
N VAL A 58 3.46 4.90 -5.82
CA VAL A 58 4.76 4.79 -5.17
C VAL A 58 4.78 5.55 -3.85
N CYS A 59 4.38 6.83 -3.86
CA CYS A 59 4.32 7.63 -2.63
C CYS A 59 3.29 7.08 -1.62
N ASP A 60 2.13 6.61 -2.07
CA ASP A 60 1.10 6.04 -1.21
C ASP A 60 1.60 4.76 -0.52
N VAL A 61 2.22 3.83 -1.26
CA VAL A 61 2.84 2.63 -0.66
C VAL A 61 3.97 3.01 0.29
N LEU A 62 4.87 3.90 -0.11
CA LEU A 62 6.01 4.32 0.72
C LEU A 62 5.56 4.87 2.07
N THR A 63 4.54 5.73 2.10
CA THR A 63 4.04 6.33 3.36
C THR A 63 3.32 5.34 4.29
N ARG A 64 3.01 4.14 3.81
CA ARG A 64 2.36 3.06 4.57
C ARG A 64 3.31 2.03 5.14
N LEU A 65 4.56 2.01 4.68
CA LEU A 65 5.57 1.08 5.20
C LEU A 65 5.88 1.40 6.66
N VAL A 66 6.53 0.46 7.36
CA VAL A 66 7.06 0.77 8.69
C VAL A 66 8.08 1.91 8.60
N PRO A 67 8.12 2.85 9.58
CA PRO A 67 8.95 4.05 9.48
C PRO A 67 10.40 3.77 9.11
N GLU A 68 11.00 2.73 9.68
CA GLU A 68 12.39 2.36 9.48
C GLU A 68 12.69 2.04 8.00
N LEU A 69 11.77 1.37 7.29
CA LEU A 69 11.88 1.18 5.84
C LEU A 69 11.71 2.49 5.08
N GLN A 70 10.76 3.34 5.49
CA GLN A 70 10.54 4.64 4.86
C GLN A 70 11.84 5.46 4.89
N TRP A 71 12.50 5.53 6.06
CA TRP A 71 13.75 6.25 6.24
C TRP A 71 14.86 5.71 5.33
N GLN A 72 15.06 4.39 5.29
CA GLN A 72 16.09 3.78 4.44
C GLN A 72 15.85 4.05 2.95
N ILE A 73 14.60 3.91 2.49
CA ILE A 73 14.25 4.14 1.08
C ILE A 73 14.42 5.62 0.72
N VAL A 74 13.92 6.54 1.55
CA VAL A 74 14.04 7.98 1.30
C VAL A 74 15.50 8.44 1.33
N ALA A 75 16.32 7.91 2.25
CA ALA A 75 17.74 8.22 2.31
C ALA A 75 18.52 7.75 1.06
N ALA A 76 18.07 6.66 0.43
CA ALA A 76 18.62 6.16 -0.83
C ALA A 76 18.08 6.90 -2.07
N GLY A 77 17.07 7.75 -1.91
CA GLY A 77 16.37 8.46 -2.98
C GLY A 77 14.99 7.86 -3.27
N ILE A 78 13.98 8.74 -3.42
CA ILE A 78 12.59 8.32 -3.65
C ILE A 78 12.48 7.60 -5.01
N PRO A 79 12.00 6.34 -5.05
CA PRO A 79 11.78 5.60 -6.29
C PRO A 79 10.82 6.31 -7.24
N ALA A 80 11.05 6.21 -8.55
CA ALA A 80 10.16 6.79 -9.55
C ALA A 80 9.07 5.80 -10.02
N THR A 81 9.36 4.50 -9.93
CA THR A 81 8.48 3.42 -10.40
C THR A 81 8.13 2.44 -9.28
N ARG A 82 7.09 1.64 -9.50
CA ARG A 82 6.71 0.59 -8.54
C ARG A 82 7.80 -0.46 -8.39
N GLU A 83 8.44 -0.84 -9.49
CA GLU A 83 9.53 -1.82 -9.52
C GLU A 83 10.75 -1.34 -8.72
N ASP A 84 11.14 -0.07 -8.88
CA ASP A 84 12.22 0.54 -8.12
C ASP A 84 11.91 0.55 -6.62
N LEU A 85 10.65 0.81 -6.26
CA LEU A 85 10.20 0.76 -4.86
C LEU A 85 10.27 -0.67 -4.30
N ASP A 86 9.85 -1.69 -5.04
CA ASP A 86 9.95 -3.09 -4.62
C ASP A 86 11.40 -3.49 -4.36
N ALA A 87 12.28 -3.15 -5.29
CA ALA A 87 13.69 -3.45 -5.17
C ALA A 87 14.34 -2.69 -3.99
N ALA A 88 13.99 -1.41 -3.79
CA ALA A 88 14.48 -0.61 -2.68
C ALA A 88 13.99 -1.13 -1.33
N ALA A 89 12.71 -1.49 -1.22
CA ALA A 89 12.12 -1.99 0.02
C ALA A 89 12.70 -3.33 0.44
N ARG A 90 12.92 -4.27 -0.50
CA ARG A 90 13.58 -5.55 -0.20
C ARG A 90 15.02 -5.38 0.27
N ARG A 91 15.77 -4.45 -0.33
CA ARG A 91 17.13 -4.11 0.15
C ARG A 91 17.09 -3.48 1.55
N ALA A 92 16.16 -2.55 1.77
CA ALA A 92 15.98 -1.89 3.05
C ALA A 92 15.55 -2.87 4.15
N TRP A 93 14.73 -3.88 3.83
CA TRP A 93 14.28 -4.92 4.76
C TRP A 93 15.45 -5.62 5.44
N ASN A 94 16.41 -6.11 4.66
CA ASN A 94 17.61 -6.78 5.19
C ASN A 94 18.40 -5.86 6.15
N VAL A 95 18.56 -4.58 5.78
CA VAL A 95 19.27 -3.60 6.62
C VAL A 95 18.55 -3.35 7.95
N VAL A 96 17.22 -3.19 7.90
CA VAL A 96 16.41 -2.88 9.08
C VAL A 96 16.30 -4.10 10.01
N GLU A 97 16.25 -5.31 9.44
CA GLU A 97 16.30 -6.58 10.15
C GLU A 97 17.67 -6.79 10.84
N GLU A 98 18.78 -6.54 10.14
CA GLU A 98 20.14 -6.56 10.73
C GLU A 98 20.31 -5.57 11.88
N MET A 99 19.63 -4.42 11.83
CA MET A 99 19.60 -3.42 12.90
C MET A 99 18.72 -3.81 14.10
N GLY A 100 17.96 -4.92 14.00
CA GLY A 100 17.09 -5.42 15.07
C GLY A 100 15.79 -4.64 15.25
N PHE A 101 15.36 -3.85 14.25
CA PHE A 101 14.10 -3.11 14.31
C PHE A 101 12.88 -3.96 13.93
N LEU A 102 13.11 -5.08 13.24
CA LEU A 102 12.11 -6.03 12.77
C LEU A 102 12.45 -7.42 13.33
N LYS A 103 11.46 -8.31 13.42
CA LYS A 103 11.74 -9.72 13.74
C LYS A 103 12.37 -10.39 12.53
N GLY A 104 13.49 -11.07 12.76
CA GLY A 104 14.08 -12.03 11.83
C GLY A 104 13.40 -13.39 11.84
#